data_AF-A0A8J3BXM8-F1
#
_entry.id   AF-A0A8J3BXM8-F1
#
_cell.length_a   1.000
_cell.length_b   1.000
_cell.length_c   1.000
_cell.angle_alpha   90.00
_cell.angle_beta   90.00
_cell.angle_gamma   90.00
#
_symmetry.space_group_name_H-M   'P 1'
#
loop_
_entity.id
_entity.type
_entity.pdbx_description
1 polymer ?
#
loop_
_entity_poly.entity_id
_entity_poly.type
_entity_poly.pdbx_seq_one_letter_code
_entity_poly.pdbx_strand_id
1 'polypeptide(L)' 'MGMMVTGRKVSETPDAVRYEFGLDRQFDRVLTIDKATWQASAEDGRFDSAAGAVVSKIKRAWQEQGEFPPGVVFAS' A
#
# COMPACT_ATOMS: atom_id res chain seq x y z
N MET A 1 -3.47 9.90 19.98
CA MET A 1 -4.53 9.70 18.96
C MET A 1 -3.84 9.15 17.74
N GLY A 2 -3.97 7.84 17.50
CA GLY A 2 -3.25 7.18 16.39
C GLY A 2 -4.00 7.39 15.08
N MET A 3 -3.32 7.86 14.05
CA MET A 3 -3.92 8.02 12.73
C MET A 3 -4.07 6.64 12.11
N MET A 4 -5.31 6.23 11.81
CA MET A 4 -5.56 4.99 11.07
C MET A 4 -5.38 5.24 9.58
N VAL A 5 -4.46 4.51 8.97
CA VAL A 5 -4.30 4.46 7.52
C VAL A 5 -4.88 3.15 7.04
N THR A 6 -5.79 3.26 6.10
CA THR A 6 -6.40 2.11 5.44
C THR A 6 -5.92 2.09 4.01
N GLY A 7 -5.38 0.96 3.56
CA GLY A 7 -5.02 0.68 2.18
C GLY A 7 -5.89 -0.44 1.63
N ARG A 8 -6.43 -0.29 0.43
CA ARG A 8 -7.17 -1.32 -0.31
C ARG A 8 -6.54 -1.55 -1.67
N LYS A 9 -6.50 -2.80 -2.12
CA LYS A 9 -6.06 -3.15 -3.47
C LYS A 9 -7.16 -2.71 -4.44
N VAL A 10 -6.79 -1.92 -5.44
CA VAL A 10 -7.74 -1.41 -6.44
C VAL A 10 -7.56 -2.05 -7.79
N SER A 11 -6.32 -2.37 -8.12
CA SER A 11 -5.99 -3.02 -9.38
C SER A 11 -4.75 -3.85 -9.18
N GLU A 12 -4.73 -5.03 -9.76
CA GLU A 12 -3.55 -5.88 -9.79
C GLU A 12 -3.30 -6.30 -11.23
N THR A 13 -2.11 -6.01 -11.72
CA THR A 13 -1.62 -6.45 -13.03
C THR A 13 -0.48 -7.45 -12.80
N PRO A 14 -0.05 -8.21 -13.84
CA PRO A 14 1.12 -9.09 -13.71
C PRO A 14 2.41 -8.31 -13.41
N ASP A 15 2.47 -7.03 -13.76
CA ASP A 15 3.67 -6.20 -13.66
C ASP A 15 3.69 -5.36 -12.38
N ALA A 16 2.54 -4.84 -11.97
CA ALA A 16 2.40 -3.95 -10.82
C ALA A 16 1.10 -4.18 -10.07
N VAL A 17 1.03 -3.72 -8.83
CA VAL A 17 -0.20 -3.68 -8.04
C VAL A 17 -0.45 -2.27 -7.56
N ARG A 18 -1.70 -1.83 -7.67
CA ARG A 18 -2.16 -0.51 -7.23
C ARG A 18 -3.00 -0.66 -5.98
N TYR A 19 -2.66 0.15 -4.99
CA TYR A 19 -3.34 0.26 -3.71
C TYR A 19 -3.81 1.69 -3.49
N GLU A 20 -5.10 1.88 -3.26
CA GLU A 20 -5.60 3.15 -2.72
C GLU A 20 -5.40 3.15 -1.22
N PHE A 21 -4.81 4.20 -0.68
CA PHE A 21 -4.66 4.36 0.76
C PHE A 21 -4.97 5.80 1.19
N GLY A 22 -5.26 5.96 2.47
CA GLY A 22 -5.12 7.27 3.08
C GLY A 22 -5.51 7.32 4.55
N LEU A 23 -5.45 8.52 5.09
CA LEU A 23 -5.55 8.83 6.52
C LEU A 23 -7.00 9.12 6.88
N ASP A 24 -7.48 8.57 7.99
CA ASP A 24 -8.80 8.88 8.54
C ASP A 24 -9.95 8.70 7.53
N ARG A 25 -9.88 7.63 6.72
CA ARG A 25 -10.84 7.26 5.65
C ARG A 25 -10.86 8.18 4.42
N GLN A 26 -9.95 9.13 4.27
CA GLN A 26 -9.74 9.80 2.98
C GLN A 26 -8.86 8.93 2.08
N PHE A 27 -9.48 8.15 1.19
CA PHE A 27 -8.79 7.32 0.19
C PHE A 27 -8.41 8.16 -1.04
N ASP A 28 -7.56 9.16 -0.85
CA ASP A 28 -7.20 10.08 -1.94
C ASP A 28 -5.87 9.74 -2.61
N ARG A 29 -5.11 8.78 -2.06
CA ARG A 29 -3.77 8.45 -2.57
C ARG A 29 -3.72 7.07 -3.17
N VAL A 30 -3.00 6.96 -4.28
CA VAL A 30 -2.71 5.70 -4.95
C VAL A 30 -1.23 5.38 -4.81
N LEU A 31 -0.93 4.17 -4.36
CA LEU A 31 0.38 3.57 -4.28
C LEU A 31 0.49 2.49 -5.35
N THR A 32 1.46 2.62 -6.24
CA THR A 32 1.81 1.57 -7.19
C THR A 32 3.04 0.84 -6.67
N ILE A 33 2.97 -0.48 -6.61
CA ILE A 33 4.11 -1.34 -6.27
C ILE A 33 4.44 -2.17 -7.50
N ASP A 34 5.63 -1.99 -8.01
CA ASP A 34 6.19 -2.76 -9.10
C ASP A 34 6.55 -4.18 -8.60
N LYS A 35 6.00 -5.22 -9.22
CA LYS A 35 6.20 -6.61 -8.78
C LYS A 35 7.59 -7.12 -9.12
N ALA A 36 8.22 -6.60 -10.18
CA ALA A 36 9.53 -7.05 -10.65
C ALA A 36 10.67 -6.52 -9.76
N THR A 37 10.58 -5.25 -9.37
CA THR A 37 11.62 -4.54 -8.60
C THR A 37 11.25 -4.32 -7.14
N TRP A 38 9.99 -4.54 -6.78
CA TRP A 38 9.43 -4.20 -5.47
C TRP A 38 9.49 -2.70 -5.16
N GLN A 39 9.57 -1.87 -6.19
CA GLN A 39 9.61 -0.43 -6.04
C GLN A 39 8.21 0.11 -5.80
N ALA A 40 8.04 0.84 -4.70
CA ALA A 40 6.78 1.45 -4.35
C ALA A 40 6.82 2.96 -4.62
N SER A 41 5.84 3.44 -5.37
CA SER A 41 5.73 4.84 -5.76
C SER A 41 4.30 5.32 -5.51
N ALA A 42 4.15 6.44 -4.81
CA ALA A 42 2.86 7.10 -4.67
C ALA A 42 2.61 7.97 -5.91
N GLU A 43 1.41 7.93 -6.48
CA GLU A 43 1.03 8.75 -7.64
C GLU A 43 1.01 10.25 -7.32
N ASP A 44 0.78 10.62 -6.06
CA ASP A 44 0.90 12.01 -5.55
C ASP A 44 2.38 12.49 -5.50
N GLY A 45 3.35 11.62 -5.79
CA GLY A 45 4.78 11.90 -5.64
C GLY A 45 5.26 12.01 -4.19
N ARG A 46 4.35 11.91 -3.22
CA ARG A 46 4.62 12.05 -1.80
C ARG A 46 4.67 10.69 -1.10
N PHE A 47 5.89 10.23 -0.81
CA PHE A 47 6.15 9.01 -0.06
C PHE A 47 6.38 9.33 1.43
N ASP A 48 5.30 9.52 2.18
CA ASP A 48 5.37 9.75 3.63
C ASP A 48 5.49 8.43 4.42
N SER A 49 5.73 8.52 5.74
CA SER A 49 5.83 7.36 6.64
C SER A 49 4.64 6.40 6.55
N ALA A 50 3.43 6.91 6.26
CA ALA A 50 2.24 6.09 6.03
C ALA A 50 2.37 5.16 4.81
N ALA A 51 2.89 5.68 3.69
CA ALA A 51 3.11 4.89 2.48
C ALA A 51 4.16 3.80 2.74
N GLY A 52 5.26 4.15 3.41
CA GLY A 52 6.30 3.19 3.80
C GLY A 52 5.78 2.07 4.71
N ALA A 53 4.88 2.40 5.65
CA ALA A 53 4.25 1.42 6.53
C ALA A 53 3.33 0.45 5.75
N VAL A 54 2.52 0.98 4.83
CA VAL A 54 1.65 0.18 3.95
C VAL A 54 2.48 -0.78 3.10
N VAL A 55 3.53 -0.29 2.43
CA VAL A 55 4.45 -1.11 1.62
C VAL A 55 5.08 -2.22 2.45
N SER A 56 5.57 -1.90 3.64
CA SER A 56 6.23 -2.86 4.54
C SER A 56 5.28 -3.99 4.97
N LYS A 57 4.00 -3.66 5.24
CA LYS A 57 2.96 -4.64 5.57
C LYS A 57 2.61 -5.52 4.37
N ILE A 58 2.43 -4.93 3.19
CA ILE A 58 2.18 -5.66 1.95
C ILE A 58 3.33 -6.63 1.67
N LYS A 59 4.58 -6.14 1.76
CA LYS A 59 5.78 -6.96 1.58
C LYS A 59 5.81 -8.14 2.55
N ARG A 60 5.49 -7.90 3.82
CA ARG A 60 5.46 -8.95 4.84
C ARG A 60 4.35 -9.97 4.57
N ALA A 61 3.14 -9.52 4.27
CA ALA A 61 2.03 -10.42 3.92
C ALA A 61 2.35 -11.25 2.67
N TRP A 62 2.97 -10.65 1.66
CA TRP A 62 3.44 -11.34 0.47
C TRP A 62 4.53 -12.37 0.78
N GLN A 63 5.46 -12.07 1.69
CA GLN A 63 6.47 -13.06 2.14
C GLN A 63 5.85 -14.22 2.91
N GLU A 64 4.78 -13.98 3.68
CA GLU A 64 4.12 -14.99 4.51
C GLU A 64 3.11 -15.84 3.72
N GLN A 65 2.36 -15.24 2.80
CA GLN A 65 1.26 -15.88 2.07
C GLN A 65 1.58 -16.14 0.58
N GLY A 66 2.62 -15.51 0.03
CA GLY A 66 2.94 -15.57 -1.41
C GLY A 66 2.03 -14.70 -2.29
N GLU A 67 1.03 -14.03 -1.71
CA GLU A 67 0.04 -13.23 -2.44
C GLU A 67 -0.09 -11.81 -1.87
N PHE A 68 -0.53 -10.89 -2.73
CA PHE A 68 -0.81 -9.51 -2.39
C PHE A 68 -2.14 -9.37 -1.63
N PRO A 69 -2.10 -8.88 -0.37
CA PRO A 69 -3.31 -8.76 0.43
C PRO A 69 -4.32 -7.82 -0.24
N PRO A 70 -5.63 -8.13 -0.19
CA PRO A 70 -6.67 -7.28 -0.77
C PRO A 70 -6.84 -5.94 -0.02
N GLY A 71 -6.34 -5.85 1.21
CA GLY A 71 -6.29 -4.60 1.96
C GLY A 71 -5.42 -4.73 3.21
N VAL A 72 -4.93 -3.60 3.69
CA VAL A 72 -4.14 -3.49 4.93
C VAL A 72 -4.67 -2.30 5.74
N VAL A 73 -4.83 -2.49 7.05
CA VAL A 73 -5.17 -1.41 7.98
C VAL A 73 -4.02 -1.26 8.95
N PHE A 74 -3.57 -0.04 9.19
CA PHE A 74 -2.56 0.24 10.20
C PHE A 74 -2.96 1.45 11.04
N ALA A 75 -2.67 1.40 12.34
CA ALA A 75 -2.75 2.53 13.25
C ALA A 75 -1.31 3.00 13.54
N SER A 76 -1.01 4.26 13.25
CA SER A 76 0.30 4.88 13.55
C SER A 76 0.38 5.43 14.95
#